data_AF-A0A7J4B316-F1
#
_entry.id   AF-A0A7J4B316-F1
#
_cell.length_a   1.000
_cell.length_b   1.000
_cell.length_c   1.000
_cell.angle_alpha   90.00
_cell.angle_beta   90.00
_cell.angle_gamma   90.00
#
_symmetry.space_group_name_H-M   'P 1'
#
loop_
_entity.id
_entity.type
_entity.pdbx_description
1 polymer ?
#
loop_
_entity_poly.entity_id
_entity_poly.type
_entity_poly.pdbx_seq_one_letter_code
_entity_poly.pdbx_strand_id
1 'polypeptide(L)'
;MCIDMKKLGFVHFALIVVLLSLLRVLLVLAGFIPPLSEMSLWNTIFFILTFIVIFAMGWRFYEDRWFDSAYKGAVTMAAAFLVVVAGLLIGRILGKQVLGLSIPTNFALFIVVVLNLLVYMLMGIILVLVGAFFGRMFKRKKKEKAKPKGRIAG
;
A
#
# COMPACT_ATOMS: atom_id res chain seq x y z
N MET A 1 21.13 14.18 16.85
CA MET A 1 20.66 13.42 15.67
C MET A 1 19.43 14.13 15.10
N CYS A 2 19.56 14.87 13.99
CA CYS A 2 18.40 15.44 13.30
C CYS A 2 17.67 14.30 12.58
N ILE A 3 16.53 13.87 13.11
CA ILE A 3 15.67 12.92 12.40
C ILE A 3 15.12 13.64 11.17
N ASP A 4 15.53 13.17 10.00
CA ASP A 4 15.04 13.67 8.71
C ASP A 4 13.51 13.56 8.67
N MET A 5 12.80 14.70 8.63
CA MET A 5 11.34 14.74 8.64
C MET A 5 10.72 13.96 7.48
N LYS A 6 11.45 13.75 6.36
CA LYS A 6 11.00 12.90 5.26
C LYS A 6 11.01 11.42 5.65
N LYS A 7 11.99 10.96 6.43
CA LYS A 7 12.02 9.58 6.97
C LYS A 7 10.90 9.37 7.98
N LEU A 8 10.64 10.35 8.84
CA LEU A 8 9.56 10.27 9.82
C LEU A 8 8.21 10.10 9.12
N GLY A 9 7.92 10.90 8.08
CA GLY A 9 6.70 10.76 7.30
C GLY A 9 6.58 9.39 6.62
N PHE A 10 7.66 8.86 6.05
CA PHE A 10 7.68 7.53 5.41
C PHE A 10 7.31 6.43 6.40
N VAL A 11 7.92 6.43 7.58
CA VAL A 11 7.64 5.44 8.63
C VAL A 11 6.17 5.50 9.04
N HIS A 12 5.57 6.70 9.17
CA HIS A 12 4.15 6.82 9.50
C HIS A 12 3.24 6.19 8.44
N PHE A 13 3.49 6.44 7.14
CA PHE A 13 2.71 5.80 6.07
C PHE A 13 2.87 4.29 6.05
N ALA A 14 4.10 3.78 6.20
CA ALA A 14 4.35 2.35 6.27
C ALA A 14 3.64 1.72 7.47
N LEU A 15 3.68 2.37 8.63
CA LEU A 15 3.03 1.92 9.85
C LEU A 15 1.50 1.88 9.70
N ILE A 16 0.90 2.88 9.05
CA ILE A 16 -0.55 2.90 8.77
C ILE A 16 -0.95 1.71 7.90
N VAL A 17 -0.20 1.41 6.83
CA VAL A 17 -0.49 0.26 5.95
C VAL A 17 -0.33 -1.07 6.69
N VAL A 18 0.70 -1.19 7.53
CA VAL A 18 0.93 -2.35 8.40
C VAL A 18 -0.24 -2.52 9.37
N LEU A 19 -0.66 -1.45 10.06
CA LEU A 19 -1.80 -1.45 10.97
C LEU A 19 -3.11 -1.82 10.28
N LEU A 20 -3.39 -1.26 9.11
CA LEU A 20 -4.55 -1.61 8.29
C LEU A 20 -4.56 -3.10 7.94
N SER A 21 -3.40 -3.64 7.55
CA SER A 21 -3.24 -5.06 7.22
C SER A 21 -3.44 -5.95 8.44
N LEU A 22 -2.92 -5.53 9.60
CA LEU A 22 -2.99 -6.26 10.85
C LEU A 22 -4.41 -6.26 11.42
N LEU A 23 -5.08 -5.11 11.39
CA LEU A 23 -6.48 -4.97 11.75
C LEU A 23 -7.37 -5.85 10.87
N ARG A 24 -7.13 -5.88 9.55
CA ARG A 24 -7.84 -6.77 8.64
C ARG A 24 -7.67 -8.24 9.02
N VAL A 25 -6.43 -8.67 9.25
CA VAL A 25 -6.11 -10.05 9.67
C VAL A 25 -6.84 -10.41 10.97
N LEU A 26 -6.82 -9.52 11.96
CA LEU A 26 -7.51 -9.72 13.25
C LEU A 26 -9.03 -9.82 13.08
N LEU A 27 -9.63 -8.94 12.28
CA LEU A 27 -11.08 -8.95 12.03
C LEU A 27 -11.53 -10.22 11.31
N VAL A 28 -10.71 -10.74 10.39
CA VAL A 28 -11.00 -12.04 9.75
C VAL A 28 -10.82 -13.19 10.75
N LEU A 29 -9.76 -13.19 11.57
CA LEU A 29 -9.53 -14.21 12.61
C LEU A 29 -10.68 -14.25 13.65
N ALA A 30 -11.20 -13.09 14.01
CA ALA A 30 -12.33 -12.93 14.91
C ALA A 30 -13.68 -13.29 14.26
N GLY A 31 -13.72 -13.48 12.94
CA GLY A 31 -14.95 -13.83 12.20
C GLY A 31 -15.87 -12.65 11.92
N PHE A 32 -15.44 -11.40 12.14
CA PHE A 32 -16.22 -10.20 11.80
C PHE A 32 -16.24 -9.93 10.29
N ILE A 33 -15.17 -10.31 9.58
CA ILE A 33 -15.04 -10.11 8.13
C ILE A 33 -14.90 -11.47 7.45
N PRO A 34 -15.64 -11.72 6.34
CA PRO A 34 -15.50 -12.95 5.59
C PRO A 34 -14.08 -13.12 5.04
N PRO A 35 -13.62 -14.37 4.87
CA PRO A 35 -12.37 -14.65 4.21
C PRO A 35 -12.29 -14.00 2.82
N LEU A 36 -11.08 -13.65 2.40
CA LEU A 36 -10.77 -12.98 1.13
C LEU A 36 -11.27 -13.71 -0.13
N SER A 37 -11.52 -15.02 -0.03
CA SER A 37 -12.12 -15.84 -1.09
C SER A 37 -13.57 -15.46 -1.39
N GLU A 38 -14.27 -14.89 -0.40
CA GLU A 38 -15.63 -14.41 -0.56
C GLU A 38 -15.59 -12.94 -0.98
N MET A 39 -16.25 -12.62 -2.10
CA MET A 39 -16.45 -11.23 -2.53
C MET A 39 -17.29 -10.49 -1.47
N SER A 40 -16.61 -9.94 -0.47
CA SER A 40 -17.21 -9.16 0.60
C SER A 40 -16.95 -7.67 0.38
N LEU A 41 -18.00 -6.87 0.59
CA LEU A 41 -17.92 -5.40 0.64
C LEU A 41 -16.84 -4.93 1.62
N TRP A 42 -16.68 -5.60 2.77
CA TRP A 42 -15.67 -5.27 3.77
C TRP A 42 -14.25 -5.44 3.23
N ASN A 43 -13.99 -6.54 2.53
CA ASN A 43 -12.69 -6.79 1.89
C ASN A 43 -12.36 -5.69 0.86
N THR A 44 -13.37 -5.26 0.10
CA THR A 44 -13.24 -4.18 -0.88
C THR A 44 -12.90 -2.85 -0.21
N ILE A 45 -13.57 -2.50 0.89
CA ILE A 45 -13.29 -1.27 1.66
C ILE A 45 -11.84 -1.25 2.16
N PHE A 46 -11.36 -2.34 2.76
CA PHE A 46 -9.98 -2.42 3.24
C PHE A 46 -8.95 -2.29 2.10
N PHE A 47 -9.23 -2.88 0.93
CA PHE A 47 -8.39 -2.70 -0.26
C PHE A 47 -8.36 -1.26 -0.75
N ILE A 48 -9.54 -0.62 -0.86
CA ILE A 48 -9.63 0.79 -1.29
C ILE A 48 -8.88 1.71 -0.32
N LEU A 49 -9.08 1.55 0.99
CA LEU A 49 -8.36 2.33 2.01
C LEU A 49 -6.84 2.17 1.88
N THR A 50 -6.38 0.92 1.69
CA THR A 50 -4.96 0.63 1.49
C THR A 50 -4.42 1.34 0.24
N PHE A 51 -5.16 1.30 -0.87
CA PHE A 51 -4.78 2.00 -2.11
C PHE A 51 -4.74 3.51 -1.94
N ILE A 52 -5.69 4.10 -1.22
CA ILE A 52 -5.70 5.55 -0.93
C ILE A 52 -4.45 5.94 -0.14
N VAL A 53 -4.08 5.18 0.89
CA VAL A 53 -2.89 5.47 1.71
C VAL A 53 -1.61 5.37 0.88
N ILE A 54 -1.48 4.33 0.04
CA ILE A 54 -0.33 4.12 -0.83
C ILE A 54 -0.24 5.22 -1.90
N PHE A 55 -1.37 5.60 -2.49
CA PHE A 55 -1.44 6.71 -3.43
C PHE A 55 -1.06 8.04 -2.78
N ALA A 56 -1.61 8.33 -1.59
CA ALA A 56 -1.32 9.54 -0.82
C ALA A 56 0.16 9.62 -0.42
N MET A 57 0.77 8.47 -0.09
CA MET A 57 2.20 8.37 0.15
C MET A 57 3.01 8.76 -1.11
N GLY A 58 2.68 8.20 -2.27
CA GLY A 58 3.29 8.60 -3.55
C GLY A 58 3.14 10.08 -3.84
N TRP A 59 1.94 10.61 -3.60
CA TRP A 59 1.66 12.03 -3.75
C TRP A 59 2.48 12.91 -2.80
N ARG A 60 2.66 12.51 -1.54
CA ARG A 60 3.39 13.29 -0.53
C ARG A 60 4.89 13.33 -0.82
N PHE A 61 5.44 12.24 -1.35
CA PHE A 61 6.87 12.08 -1.66
C PHE A 61 7.19 12.31 -3.15
N TYR A 62 6.35 13.06 -3.86
CA TYR A 62 6.51 13.33 -5.29
C TYR A 62 7.80 14.06 -5.68
N GLU A 63 8.47 14.73 -4.72
CA GLU A 63 9.73 15.44 -4.94
C GLU A 63 10.95 14.53 -4.95
N ASP A 64 10.82 13.31 -4.44
CA ASP A 64 11.91 12.34 -4.41
C ASP A 64 12.12 11.75 -5.83
N ARG A 65 13.29 11.14 -6.10
CA ARG A 65 13.56 10.51 -7.40
C ARG A 65 12.56 9.37 -7.62
N TRP A 66 12.23 9.09 -8.88
CA TRP A 66 11.30 7.99 -9.22
C TRP A 66 11.70 6.65 -8.58
N PHE A 67 13.00 6.36 -8.56
CA PHE A 67 13.56 5.18 -7.88
C PHE A 67 13.31 5.18 -6.37
N ASP A 68 13.45 6.31 -5.69
CA ASP A 68 13.20 6.41 -4.24
C ASP A 68 11.72 6.22 -3.92
N SER A 69 10.82 6.78 -4.74
CA SER A 69 9.38 6.56 -4.60
C SER A 69 9.01 5.09 -4.83
N ALA A 70 9.58 4.46 -5.87
CA ALA A 70 9.36 3.04 -6.14
C ALA A 70 9.85 2.14 -4.99
N TYR A 71 11.06 2.42 -4.47
CA TYR A 71 11.64 1.70 -3.34
C TYR A 71 10.77 1.83 -2.08
N LYS A 72 10.31 3.05 -1.76
CA LYS A 72 9.39 3.28 -0.64
C LYS A 72 8.09 2.51 -0.79
N GLY A 73 7.52 2.46 -2.00
CA GLY A 73 6.33 1.65 -2.28
C GLY A 73 6.57 0.15 -2.11
N ALA A 74 7.70 -0.35 -2.61
CA ALA A 74 8.09 -1.75 -2.48
C ALA A 74 8.28 -2.15 -1.00
N VAL A 75 8.97 -1.32 -0.20
CA VAL A 75 9.18 -1.58 1.23
C VAL A 75 7.86 -1.57 2.00
N THR A 76 6.97 -0.61 1.74
CA THR A 76 5.66 -0.55 2.41
C THR A 76 4.81 -1.78 2.08
N MET A 77 4.80 -2.21 0.82
CA MET A 77 4.10 -3.44 0.42
C MET A 77 4.76 -4.71 0.96
N ALA A 78 6.09 -4.76 1.06
CA ALA A 78 6.81 -5.86 1.69
C ALA A 78 6.45 -6.00 3.18
N ALA A 79 6.34 -4.87 3.89
CA ALA A 79 5.93 -4.87 5.29
C ALA A 79 4.47 -5.35 5.45
N ALA A 80 3.57 -4.88 4.60
CA ALA A 80 2.18 -5.36 4.57
C ALA A 80 2.12 -6.87 4.29
N PHE A 81 2.94 -7.35 3.36
CA PHE A 81 3.07 -8.76 3.02
C PHE A 81 3.50 -9.61 4.22
N LEU A 82 4.51 -9.19 4.99
CA LEU A 82 4.94 -9.93 6.18
C LEU A 82 3.81 -10.09 7.21
N VAL A 83 2.96 -9.07 7.37
CA VAL A 83 1.78 -9.15 8.25
C VAL A 83 0.77 -10.17 7.73
N VAL A 84 0.51 -10.18 6.43
CA VAL A 84 -0.43 -11.11 5.79
C VAL A 84 0.08 -12.55 5.91
N VAL A 85 1.38 -12.79 5.70
CA VAL A 85 2.01 -14.11 5.89
C VAL A 85 1.95 -14.55 7.34
N ALA A 86 2.27 -13.67 8.29
CA ALA A 86 2.15 -13.96 9.71
C ALA A 86 0.70 -14.32 10.07
N GLY A 87 -0.28 -13.58 9.52
CA GLY A 87 -1.70 -13.88 9.67
C GLY A 87 -2.10 -15.25 9.13
N LEU A 88 -1.57 -15.66 7.97
CA LEU A 88 -1.77 -17.00 7.42
C LEU A 88 -1.20 -18.09 8.31
N LEU A 89 0.01 -17.90 8.85
CA LEU A 89 0.65 -18.85 9.76
C LEU A 89 -0.12 -18.97 11.08
N ILE A 90 -0.58 -17.85 11.64
CA ILE A 90 -1.41 -17.85 12.86
C ILE A 90 -2.75 -18.54 12.59
N GLY A 91 -3.39 -18.25 11.45
CA GLY A 91 -4.59 -18.94 10.98
C GLY A 91 -4.43 -20.44 10.91
N ARG A 92 -3.28 -20.91 10.40
CA ARG A 92 -2.91 -22.34 10.36
C ARG A 92 -2.92 -22.97 11.73
N ILE A 93 -2.24 -22.34 12.69
CA ILE A 93 -2.13 -22.86 14.06
C ILE A 93 -3.51 -22.93 14.73
N LEU A 94 -4.40 -21.99 14.42
CA LEU A 94 -5.75 -21.91 14.97
C LEU A 94 -6.80 -22.72 14.19
N GLY A 95 -6.43 -23.40 13.10
CA GLY A 95 -7.36 -24.12 12.23
C GLY A 95 -8.38 -23.22 11.50
N LYS A 96 -8.13 -21.90 11.45
CA LYS A 96 -9.03 -20.91 10.85
C LYS A 96 -8.46 -20.36 9.53
N GLN A 97 -9.32 -20.21 8.52
CA GLN A 97 -8.92 -19.64 7.24
C GLN A 97 -8.92 -18.10 7.33
N VAL A 98 -7.72 -17.51 7.38
CA VAL A 98 -7.56 -16.06 7.61
C VAL A 98 -7.68 -15.24 6.34
N LEU A 99 -7.58 -15.86 5.17
CA LEU A 99 -7.67 -15.17 3.88
C LEU A 99 -8.47 -15.98 2.83
N GLY A 100 -9.28 -16.96 3.24
CA GLY A 100 -9.97 -17.85 2.29
C GLY A 100 -9.06 -18.73 1.43
N LEU A 101 -7.75 -18.58 1.62
CA LEU A 101 -6.75 -19.51 1.16
C LEU A 101 -6.77 -20.65 2.17
N SER A 102 -7.30 -21.80 1.76
CA SER A 102 -6.90 -23.06 2.37
C SER A 102 -5.39 -23.09 2.34
N ILE A 103 -4.76 -23.26 3.49
CA ILE A 103 -3.30 -23.28 3.57
C ILE A 103 -2.84 -24.37 2.60
N PRO A 104 -2.02 -24.02 1.60
CA PRO A 104 -1.58 -24.96 0.58
C PRO A 104 -0.96 -26.19 1.24
N THR A 105 -1.68 -27.32 1.25
CA THR A 105 -1.05 -28.63 1.48
C THR A 105 -0.20 -29.02 0.27
N ASN A 106 -0.56 -28.49 -0.91
CA ASN A 106 0.16 -28.68 -2.16
C ASN A 106 1.07 -27.48 -2.50
N PHE A 107 2.30 -27.79 -2.91
CA PHE A 107 3.30 -26.82 -3.34
C PHE A 107 2.80 -25.89 -4.46
N ALA A 108 1.92 -26.37 -5.35
CA ALA A 108 1.31 -25.58 -6.42
C ALA A 108 0.45 -24.40 -5.89
N LEU A 109 -0.34 -24.61 -4.83
CA LEU A 109 -1.17 -23.56 -4.25
C LEU A 109 -0.30 -22.51 -3.51
N PHE A 110 0.86 -22.91 -2.98
CA PHE A 110 1.83 -21.98 -2.40
C PHE A 110 2.41 -21.05 -3.47
N ILE A 111 2.77 -21.59 -4.64
CA ILE A 111 3.24 -20.79 -5.78
C ILE A 111 2.18 -19.78 -6.22
N VAL A 112 0.90 -20.18 -6.31
CA VAL A 112 -0.21 -19.27 -6.68
C VAL A 112 -0.35 -18.13 -5.68
N VAL A 113 -0.24 -18.42 -4.37
CA VAL A 113 -0.27 -17.39 -3.33
C VAL A 113 0.90 -16.42 -3.50
N VAL A 114 2.12 -16.92 -3.67
CA VAL A 114 3.32 -16.08 -3.89
C VAL A 114 3.20 -15.23 -5.17
N LEU A 115 2.69 -15.80 -6.27
CA LEU A 115 2.47 -15.07 -7.52
C LEU A 115 1.42 -13.97 -7.37
N ASN A 116 0.27 -14.27 -6.74
CA ASN A 116 -0.77 -13.28 -6.50
C ASN A 116 -0.24 -12.13 -5.63
N LEU A 117 0.59 -12.45 -4.64
CA LEU A 117 1.27 -11.46 -3.80
C LEU A 117 2.29 -10.60 -4.57
N LEU A 118 3.06 -11.18 -5.49
CA LEU A 118 3.95 -10.41 -6.37
C LEU A 118 3.15 -9.42 -7.23
N VAL A 119 1.98 -9.82 -7.74
CA VAL A 119 1.08 -8.93 -8.48
C VAL A 119 0.59 -7.78 -7.60
N TYR A 120 0.21 -8.03 -6.34
CA TYR A 120 -0.15 -6.96 -5.41
C TYR A 120 1.02 -6.02 -5.12
N MET A 121 2.22 -6.55 -4.96
CA MET A 121 3.42 -5.74 -4.73
C MET A 121 3.71 -4.82 -5.93
N LEU A 122 3.59 -5.34 -7.15
CA LEU A 122 3.68 -4.57 -8.39
C LEU A 122 2.59 -3.50 -8.47
N MET A 123 1.33 -3.83 -8.14
CA MET A 123 0.25 -2.82 -8.08
C MET A 123 0.57 -1.71 -7.09
N GLY A 124 1.15 -2.03 -5.93
CA GLY A 124 1.55 -1.02 -4.95
C GLY A 124 2.62 -0.08 -5.47
N ILE A 125 3.65 -0.62 -6.14
CA ILE A 125 4.70 0.19 -6.78
C ILE A 125 4.07 1.11 -7.82
N ILE A 126 3.19 0.58 -8.68
CA ILE A 126 2.49 1.35 -9.71
C ILE A 126 1.66 2.47 -9.05
N LEU A 127 0.91 2.19 -7.99
CA LEU A 127 0.10 3.20 -7.29
C LEU A 127 0.94 4.32 -6.68
N VAL A 128 2.10 4.00 -6.09
CA VAL A 128 3.02 5.01 -5.57
C VAL A 128 3.58 5.87 -6.70
N LEU A 129 3.97 5.26 -7.82
CA LEU A 129 4.45 5.99 -9.00
C LEU A 129 3.37 6.90 -9.59
N VAL A 130 2.13 6.41 -9.71
CA VAL A 130 0.99 7.20 -10.19
C VAL A 130 0.71 8.35 -9.21
N GLY A 131 0.70 8.11 -7.91
CA GLY A 131 0.55 9.16 -6.90
C GLY A 131 1.62 10.24 -7.01
N ALA A 132 2.90 9.84 -7.17
CA ALA A 132 4.01 10.76 -7.37
C ALA A 132 3.90 11.55 -8.69
N PHE A 133 3.44 10.91 -9.76
CA PHE A 133 3.21 11.55 -11.05
C PHE A 133 2.17 12.67 -10.94
N PHE A 134 1.01 12.38 -10.34
CA PHE A 134 -0.02 13.40 -10.17
C PHE A 134 0.44 14.54 -9.24
N GLY A 135 1.18 14.24 -8.16
CA GLY A 135 1.76 15.26 -7.28
C GLY A 135 2.66 16.25 -8.04
N ARG A 136 3.51 15.75 -8.95
CA ARG A 136 4.35 16.59 -9.83
C ARG A 136 3.53 17.42 -10.80
N MET A 137 2.50 16.85 -11.41
CA MET A 137 1.64 17.54 -12.38
C MET A 137 0.91 18.73 -11.73
N PHE A 138 0.36 18.55 -10.53
CA PHE A 138 -0.33 19.62 -9.82
C PHE A 138 0.60 20.76 -9.38
N LYS A 139 1.83 20.46 -8.93
CA LYS A 139 2.79 21.52 -8.58
C LYS A 139 3.24 22.32 -9.82
N ARG A 140 3.40 21.66 -10.98
CA ARG A 140 3.71 22.35 -12.25
C ARG A 140 2.62 23.36 -12.62
N LYS A 141 1.34 22.94 -12.57
CA LYS A 141 0.20 23.83 -12.80
C LYS A 141 0.13 24.98 -11.79
N LYS A 142 0.49 24.75 -10.52
CA LYS A 142 0.53 25.81 -9.49
C LYS A 142 1.64 26.83 -9.75
N LYS A 143 2.81 26.40 -10.24
CA LYS A 143 3.92 27.29 -10.62
C LYS A 143 3.62 28.11 -11.88
N GLU A 144 2.91 27.55 -12.86
CA GLU A 144 2.46 28.31 -14.05
C GLU A 144 1.45 29.40 -13.68
N LYS A 145 0.50 29.12 -12.79
CA LYS A 145 -0.47 30.13 -12.32
C LYS A 145 0.15 31.19 -11.41
N ALA A 146 1.29 30.90 -10.79
CA ALA A 146 1.99 31.81 -9.88
C ALA A 146 3.05 32.68 -10.57
N LYS A 147 3.34 32.48 -11.86
CA LYS A 147 4.06 33.50 -12.63
C LYS A 147 3.08 34.64 -12.89
N PRO A 148 3.25 35.82 -12.28
CA PRO A 148 2.44 36.98 -12.66
C PRO A 148 2.66 37.19 -14.15
N LYS A 149 1.57 37.38 -14.91
CA LYS A 149 1.64 37.91 -16.27
C LYS A 149 2.51 39.17 -16.18
N GLY A 150 3.75 39.05 -16.65
CA GLY A 150 4.65 40.18 -16.74
C GLY A 150 3.97 41.24 -17.57
N ARG A 151 3.89 42.43 -16.99
CA ARG A 151 3.91 43.74 -17.64
C ARG A 151 3.66 43.68 -19.14
N ILE A 152 2.48 44.16 -19.53
CA ILE A 152 2.38 44.89 -20.78
C ILE A 152 3.31 46.10 -20.59
N ALA A 153 4.52 46.00 -21.15
CA ALA A 153 5.36 47.14 -21.41
C ALA A 153 4.88 47.68 -22.77
N GLY A 154 4.22 48.83 -22.72
CA GLY A 154 3.66 49.57 -23.85
C GLY A 154 3.08 50.85 -23.32
#